data_AF-A0A7X7RG43-F1
#
_entry.id   AF-A0A7X7RG43-F1
#
_cell.length_a   1.000
_cell.length_b   1.000
_cell.length_c   1.000
_cell.angle_alpha   90.00
_cell.angle_beta   90.00
_cell.angle_gamma   90.00
#
_symmetry.space_group_name_H-M   'P 1'
#
loop_
_entity.id
_entity.type
_entity.pdbx_description
1 polymer ?
#
loop_
_entity_poly.entity_id
_entity_poly.type
_entity_poly.pdbx_seq_one_letter_code
_entity_poly.pdbx_strand_id
1 'polypeptide(L)' 'MTKHIFITGGVVSSLGKGLTAASLALLLQKRGYRVRL' A
#
# COMPACT_ATOMS: atom_id res chain seq x y z
N MET A 1 11.10 -14.34 4.11
CA MET A 1 9.92 -14.69 3.28
C MET A 1 9.14 -13.41 3.00
N THR A 2 8.82 -13.10 1.75
CA THR A 2 8.18 -11.85 1.35
C THR A 2 6.65 -11.94 1.54
N LYS A 3 6.07 -10.96 2.24
CA LYS A 3 4.61 -10.84 2.43
C LYS A 3 4.05 -9.94 1.33
N HIS A 4 2.92 -10.33 0.74
CA HIS A 4 2.23 -9.54 -0.29
C HIS A 4 0.92 -8.99 0.27
N ILE A 5 0.62 -7.73 -0.05
CA ILE A 5 -0.62 -7.04 0.34
C ILE A 5 -1.30 -6.61 -0.94
N PHE A 6 -2.52 -7.10 -1.18
CA PHE A 6 -3.31 -6.75 -2.36
C PHE A 6 -4.31 -5.65 -1.99
N ILE A 7 -4.16 -4.50 -2.65
CA ILE A 7 -5.09 -3.38 -2.48
C ILE A 7 -6.06 -3.41 -3.66
N THR A 8 -7.26 -3.89 -3.41
CA THR A 8 -8.36 -3.88 -4.38
C THR A 8 -9.30 -2.72 -4.08
N GLY A 9 -10.12 -2.31 -5.03
CA GLY A 9 -11.26 -1.47 -4.71
C GLY A 9 -12.16 -1.25 -5.90
N GLY A 10 -13.43 -1.62 -5.74
CA GLY A 10 -14.44 -1.64 -6.78
C GLY A 10 -15.58 -0.71 -6.43
N VAL A 11 -15.53 0.52 -6.93
CA VAL A 11 -16.71 1.37 -7.16
C VAL A 11 -16.35 2.39 -8.23
N VAL A 12 -15.32 3.21 -7.98
CA VAL A 12 -14.90 4.29 -8.88
C VAL A 12 -13.36 4.40 -8.92
N SER A 13 -12.81 4.76 -10.09
CA SER A 13 -11.43 5.21 -10.22
C SER A 13 -11.26 6.58 -9.54
N SER A 14 -10.09 6.84 -8.94
CA SER A 14 -9.75 8.09 -8.21
C SER A 14 -10.14 8.20 -6.71
N LEU A 15 -10.62 7.13 -6.07
CA LEU A 15 -10.87 7.10 -4.61
C LEU A 15 -9.61 7.17 -3.71
N GLY A 16 -8.45 7.44 -4.28
CA GLY A 16 -7.19 7.52 -3.52
C GLY A 16 -6.53 6.17 -3.23
N LYS A 17 -6.91 5.07 -3.89
CA LYS A 17 -6.27 3.73 -3.72
C LYS A 17 -4.74 3.77 -3.81
N GLY A 18 -4.19 4.52 -4.77
CA GLY A 18 -2.74 4.70 -4.90
C GLY A 18 -2.13 5.52 -3.76
N LEU A 19 -2.85 6.54 -3.28
CA LEU A 19 -2.42 7.36 -2.14
C LEU A 19 -2.40 6.53 -0.85
N THR A 20 -3.46 5.74 -0.61
CA THR A 20 -3.54 4.82 0.53
C THR A 20 -2.44 3.76 0.49
N ALA A 21 -2.16 3.20 -0.70
CA ALA A 21 -1.05 2.26 -0.89
C ALA A 21 0.30 2.90 -0.52
N ALA A 22 0.55 4.12 -1.01
CA ALA A 22 1.78 4.86 -0.72
C ALA A 22 1.93 5.21 0.76
N SER A 23 0.86 5.66 1.42
CA SER A 23 0.87 5.94 2.87
C SER A 23 1.11 4.68 3.69
N LEU A 24 0.52 3.54 3.31
CA LEU A 24 0.75 2.25 3.96
C LEU A 24 2.21 1.81 3.81
N ALA A 25 2.77 1.94 2.60
CA ALA A 25 4.18 1.61 2.35
C ALA A 25 5.13 2.46 3.20
N LEU A 26 4.85 3.76 3.35
CA LEU A 26 5.63 4.67 4.19
C LEU A 26 5.61 4.24 5.67
N LEU A 27 4.44 3.88 6.21
CA LEU A 27 4.30 3.42 7.59
C LEU A 27 5.07 2.12 7.85
N LEU A 28 5.00 1.18 6.90
CA LEU A 28 5.73 -0.08 6.99
C LEU A 28 7.25 0.14 6.89
N GLN A 29 7.71 1.04 6.02
CA GLN A 29 9.12 1.45 5.97
C GLN A 29 9.58 2.09 7.29
N LYS A 30 8.77 2.95 7.90
CA LYS A 30 9.06 3.54 9.23
C LYS A 30 9.18 2.50 10.35
N ARG A 31 8.53 1.34 10.21
CA ARG A 31 8.68 0.21 11.14
C ARG A 31 9.88 -0.70 10.83
N GLY A 32 10.72 -0.33 9.87
CA GLY A 32 11.93 -1.08 9.49
C GLY A 32 11.69 -2.18 8.45
N TYR A 33 10.50 -2.26 7.85
CA TYR A 33 10.23 -3.24 6.80
C TYR A 33 10.70 -2.72 5.43
N ARG A 34 11.30 -3.62 4.64
CA ARG A 34 11.62 -3.33 3.23
C ARG A 34 10.38 -3.56 2.38
N VAL A 35 9.78 -2.47 1.89
CA VAL A 35 8.51 -2.48 1.14
C VAL A 35 8.74 -2.01 -0.30
N ARG A 36 8.03 -2.63 -1.24
CA ARG A 36 7.92 -2.23 -2.65
C ARG A 36 6.44 -2.17 -3.02
N LEU A 37 6.04 -1.09 -3.69
CA LEU A 37 4.71 -0.90 -4.27
C LEU A 37 4.61 -1.58 -5.63
#